data_AF-A0A6S7LKW2-F1
#
_entry.id   AF-A0A6S7LKW2-F1
#
_cell.length_a   1.000
_cell.length_b   1.000
_cell.length_c   1.000
_cell.angle_alpha   90.00
_cell.angle_beta   90.00
_cell.angle_gamma   90.00
#
_symmetry.space_group_name_H-M   'P 1'
#
loop_
_entity.id
_entity.type
_entity.pdbx_description
1 polymer ?
#
loop_
_entity_poly.entity_id
_entity_poly.type
_entity_poly.pdbx_seq_one_letter_code
_entity_poly.pdbx_strand_id
1 'polypeptide(L)'
;MMPEAFKLWEEIEQMANTKLFINCGYLCMEDCPYTTLNQILANFKANGITNELLNAKQLKEKYNFDFPASVKGLFERTGGILLANKCLRALQDQFVKFGGVLHDSEKVLEIMPGDIVKVKTNKGCYRTNKLILTP
;
A
#
# COMPACT_ATOMS: atom_id res chain seq x y z
N MET A 1 5.95 -10.73 -0.63
CA MET A 1 5.98 -9.62 0.34
C MET A 1 6.97 -8.59 -0.14
N MET A 2 6.82 -7.34 0.30
CA MET A 2 7.61 -6.20 -0.17
C MET A 2 8.47 -5.64 0.98
N PRO A 3 9.53 -6.35 1.43
CA PRO A 3 10.26 -6.00 2.66
C PRO A 3 10.82 -4.58 2.64
N GLU A 4 11.23 -4.09 1.47
CA GLU A 4 11.72 -2.73 1.28
C GLU A 4 10.62 -1.70 1.56
N ALA A 5 9.39 -1.95 1.09
CA ALA A 5 8.26 -1.05 1.34
C ALA A 5 7.90 -0.99 2.83
N PHE A 6 7.94 -2.13 3.53
CA PHE A 6 7.70 -2.17 4.98
C PHE A 6 8.73 -1.34 5.75
N LYS A 7 10.00 -1.46 5.39
CA LYS A 7 11.07 -0.66 6.00
C LYS A 7 10.85 0.84 5.76
N LEU A 8 10.49 1.24 4.53
CA LEU A 8 10.19 2.64 4.22
C LEU A 8 9.00 3.17 5.03
N TRP A 9 7.94 2.39 5.19
CA TRP A 9 6.79 2.79 6.03
C TRP A 9 7.15 2.93 7.50
N GLU A 10 8.02 2.07 8.03
CA GLU A 10 8.54 2.19 9.39
C GLU A 10 9.35 3.48 9.58
N GLU A 11 10.23 3.82 8.64
CA GLU A 11 11.00 5.07 8.66
C GLU A 11 10.09 6.30 8.65
N ILE A 12 9.06 6.32 7.79
CA ILE A 12 8.09 7.42 7.71
C ILE A 12 7.28 7.52 9.02
N GLU A 13 6.83 6.40 9.58
CA GLU A 13 6.10 6.32 10.86
C GLU A 13 6.92 6.90 12.01
N GLN A 14 8.21 6.55 12.09
CA GLN A 14 9.14 7.07 13.10
C GLN A 14 9.35 8.58 12.96
N MET A 15 9.60 9.06 11.74
CA MET A 15 9.79 10.49 11.49
C MET A 15 8.54 11.34 11.75
N ALA A 16 7.36 10.79 11.49
CA ALA A 16 6.08 11.44 11.73
C ALA A 16 5.59 11.32 13.18
N ASN A 17 6.25 10.48 14.00
CA ASN A 17 5.81 10.10 15.35
C ASN A 17 4.30 9.77 15.39
N THR A 18 3.82 9.07 14.37
CA THR A 18 2.39 8.81 14.15
C THR A 18 2.23 7.41 13.64
N LYS A 19 1.39 6.60 14.29
CA LYS A 19 1.07 5.24 13.82
C LYS A 19 0.46 5.28 12.41
N LEU A 20 1.12 4.64 11.44
CA LEU A 20 0.76 4.54 10.02
C LEU A 20 0.40 3.10 9.64
N PHE A 21 1.14 2.10 10.12
CA PHE A 21 0.92 0.69 9.77
C PHE A 21 0.43 -0.13 10.96
N ILE A 22 -0.73 -0.79 10.79
CA ILE A 22 -1.28 -1.72 11.76
C ILE A 22 -1.02 -3.14 11.27
N ASN A 23 -0.14 -3.86 11.94
CA ASN A 23 0.04 -5.28 11.71
C ASN A 23 -1.15 -6.04 12.34
N CYS A 24 -2.11 -6.46 11.51
CA CYS A 24 -3.23 -7.30 11.91
C CYS A 24 -3.22 -8.67 11.19
N GLY A 25 -2.13 -8.97 10.48
CA GLY A 25 -2.08 -10.06 9.51
C GLY A 25 -2.93 -9.80 8.26
N TYR A 26 -2.77 -10.69 7.29
CA TYR A 26 -3.51 -10.74 6.05
C TYR A 26 -4.19 -12.10 5.93
N LEU A 27 -5.51 -12.11 5.80
CA LEU A 27 -6.30 -13.31 5.54
C LEU A 27 -6.94 -13.22 4.16
N CYS A 28 -6.57 -14.13 3.27
CA CYS A 28 -7.29 -14.36 2.02
C CYS A 28 -8.15 -15.61 2.16
N MET A 29 -9.40 -15.56 1.71
CA MET A 29 -10.29 -16.71 1.70
C MET A 29 -10.88 -16.88 0.31
N GLU A 30 -11.02 -18.12 -0.13
CA GLU A 30 -11.62 -18.44 -1.41
C GLU A 30 -12.39 -19.77 -1.28
N ASP A 31 -13.47 -19.88 -2.04
CA ASP A 31 -14.17 -21.14 -2.25
C ASP A 31 -13.56 -21.90 -3.44
N CYS A 32 -13.97 -23.15 -3.65
CA CYS A 32 -13.61 -23.94 -4.83
C CYS A 32 -13.89 -23.12 -6.12
N PRO A 33 -12.94 -23.06 -7.08
CA PRO A 33 -11.76 -23.91 -7.25
C PRO A 33 -10.44 -23.44 -6.61
N TYR A 34 -10.45 -22.40 -5.76
CA TYR A 34 -9.25 -21.85 -5.10
C TYR A 34 -8.16 -21.33 -6.05
N THR A 35 -8.54 -20.82 -7.22
CA THR A 35 -7.59 -20.43 -8.26
C THR A 35 -6.63 -19.34 -7.75
N THR A 36 -7.18 -18.29 -7.15
CA THR A 36 -6.39 -17.16 -6.65
C THR A 36 -5.58 -17.55 -5.41
N LEU A 37 -6.16 -18.30 -4.49
CA LEU A 37 -5.52 -18.76 -3.26
C LEU A 37 -4.32 -19.66 -3.55
N ASN A 38 -4.43 -20.55 -4.55
CA ASN A 38 -3.31 -21.38 -5.00
C ASN A 38 -2.18 -20.55 -5.61
N GLN A 39 -2.51 -19.50 -6.38
CA GLN A 39 -1.51 -18.57 -6.92
C GLN A 39 -0.79 -17.79 -5.82
N ILE A 40 -1.52 -17.34 -4.79
CA ILE A 40 -0.93 -16.65 -3.64
C ILE A 40 -0.03 -17.61 -2.85
N LEU A 41 -0.49 -18.83 -2.58
CA LEU A 41 0.29 -19.85 -1.88
C LEU A 41 1.59 -20.19 -2.62
N ALA A 42 1.52 -20.36 -3.95
CA ALA A 42 2.69 -20.60 -4.79
C ALA A 42 3.68 -19.43 -4.72
N ASN A 43 3.19 -18.19 -4.81
CA ASN A 43 4.01 -16.99 -4.65
C ASN A 43 4.66 -16.91 -3.27
N PHE A 44 3.91 -17.19 -2.20
CA PHE A 44 4.46 -17.17 -0.85
C PHE A 44 5.56 -18.21 -0.67
N LYS A 45 5.35 -19.44 -1.15
CA LYS A 45 6.36 -20.50 -1.13
C LYS A 45 7.61 -20.11 -1.92
N ALA A 46 7.45 -19.57 -3.13
CA ALA A 46 8.55 -19.15 -3.98
C ALA A 46 9.42 -18.04 -3.35
N ASN A 47 8.83 -17.22 -2.48
CA ASN A 47 9.49 -16.11 -1.80
C ASN A 47 9.82 -16.39 -0.32
N GLY A 48 9.69 -17.65 0.14
CA GLY A 48 10.01 -18.03 1.54
C GLY A 48 9.11 -17.37 2.59
N ILE A 49 7.90 -16.95 2.24
CA ILE A 49 6.98 -16.26 3.14
C ILE A 49 6.21 -17.30 3.96
N THR A 50 6.35 -17.22 5.28
CA THR A 50 5.63 -18.09 6.21
C THR A 50 4.14 -17.77 6.20
N ASN A 51 3.31 -18.79 6.04
CA ASN A 51 1.85 -18.66 5.97
C ASN A 51 1.16 -19.88 6.60
N GLU A 52 -0.07 -19.68 7.05
CA GLU A 52 -0.93 -20.70 7.64
C GLU A 52 -2.10 -20.96 6.69
N LEU A 53 -2.16 -22.17 6.11
CA LEU A 53 -3.33 -22.63 5.36
C LEU A 53 -4.37 -23.16 6.36
N LEU A 54 -5.58 -22.63 6.29
CA LEU A 54 -6.68 -22.88 7.21
C LEU A 54 -7.87 -23.47 6.44
N ASN A 55 -8.47 -24.53 6.97
CA ASN A 55 -9.78 -25.00 6.53
C ASN A 55 -10.92 -24.28 7.27
N ALA A 56 -12.17 -24.48 6.84
CA ALA A 56 -13.36 -23.85 7.44
C ALA A 56 -13.47 -24.07 8.97
N LYS A 57 -13.11 -25.25 9.49
CA LYS A 57 -13.14 -25.54 10.93
C LYS A 57 -12.11 -24.67 11.68
N GLN A 58 -10.88 -24.60 11.18
CA GLN A 58 -9.82 -23.78 11.77
C GLN A 58 -10.14 -22.28 11.68
N LEU A 59 -10.78 -21.84 10.59
CA LEU A 59 -11.26 -20.45 10.46
C LEU A 59 -12.33 -20.12 11.50
N LYS A 60 -13.29 -21.02 11.71
CA LYS A 60 -14.32 -20.86 12.75
C LYS A 60 -13.71 -20.80 14.14
N GLU A 61 -12.79 -21.71 14.47
CA GLU A 61 -12.10 -21.72 15.76
C GLU A 61 -11.30 -20.42 16.01
N LYS A 62 -10.64 -19.89 14.97
CA LYS A 62 -9.77 -18.71 15.10
C LYS A 62 -10.53 -17.38 15.13
N TYR A 63 -11.60 -17.25 14.34
CA TYR A 63 -12.29 -15.98 14.13
C TYR A 63 -13.74 -15.95 14.63
N ASN A 64 -14.27 -17.08 15.10
CA ASN A 64 -15.63 -17.21 15.62
C ASN A 64 -16.73 -16.78 14.63
N PHE A 65 -16.53 -17.08 13.35
CA PHE A 65 -17.51 -16.92 12.29
C PHE A 65 -17.83 -18.26 11.63
N ASP A 66 -19.05 -18.40 11.10
CA ASP A 66 -19.42 -19.55 10.30
C ASP A 66 -18.99 -19.37 8.84
N PHE A 67 -18.31 -20.39 8.31
CA PHE A 67 -17.84 -20.44 6.92
C PHE A 67 -18.38 -21.69 6.24
N PRO A 68 -18.69 -21.64 4.93
CA PRO A 68 -18.98 -22.85 4.16
C PRO A 68 -17.83 -23.86 4.29
N ALA A 69 -18.16 -25.15 4.39
CA ALA A 69 -17.17 -26.22 4.58
C ALA A 69 -16.14 -26.29 3.45
N SER A 70 -16.48 -25.79 2.27
CA SER A 70 -15.61 -25.70 1.11
C SER A 70 -14.62 -24.52 1.18
N VAL A 71 -14.83 -23.49 1.99
CA VAL A 71 -13.90 -22.36 2.05
C VAL A 71 -12.54 -22.77 2.63
N LYS A 72 -11.48 -22.28 2.00
CA LYS A 72 -10.11 -22.29 2.53
C LYS A 72 -9.63 -20.87 2.78
N GLY A 73 -8.81 -20.71 3.81
CA GLY A 73 -8.14 -19.47 4.15
C GLY A 73 -6.64 -19.61 4.08
N LEU A 74 -5.95 -18.56 3.65
CA LEU A 74 -4.50 -18.43 3.72
C LEU A 74 -4.20 -17.21 4.58
N PHE A 75 -3.58 -17.44 5.73
CA PHE A 75 -3.23 -16.38 6.68
C PHE A 75 -1.72 -16.12 6.66
N GLU A 76 -1.35 -14.86 6.54
CA GLU A 76 0.04 -14.38 6.59
C GLU A 76 0.15 -13.36 7.72
N ARG A 77 1.12 -13.56 8.63
CA ARG A 77 1.17 -12.85 9.92
C ARG A 77 1.75 -11.44 9.82
N THR A 78 2.59 -11.15 8.84
CA THR A 78 3.30 -9.88 8.72
C THR A 78 2.51 -8.81 7.96
N GLY A 79 1.46 -9.20 7.25
CA GLY A 79 0.52 -8.32 6.58
C GLY A 79 -0.27 -7.43 7.53
N GLY A 80 -1.01 -6.49 6.96
CA GLY A 80 -1.80 -5.55 7.75
C GLY A 80 -2.38 -4.42 6.93
N ILE A 81 -2.66 -3.30 7.61
CA ILE A 81 -3.37 -2.16 7.06
C ILE A 81 -2.52 -0.90 7.19
N LEU A 82 -2.42 -0.13 6.10
CA LEU A 82 -1.91 1.24 6.12
C LEU A 82 -3.06 2.22 6.33
N LEU A 83 -2.90 3.15 7.27
CA LEU A 83 -3.86 4.23 7.52
C LEU A 83 -3.66 5.32 6.47
N ALA A 84 -4.25 5.12 5.28
CA ALA A 84 -3.94 5.85 4.05
C ALA A 84 -3.96 7.39 4.21
N ASN A 85 -4.95 7.93 4.93
CA ASN A 85 -5.04 9.37 5.18
C ASN A 85 -3.88 9.89 6.04
N LYS A 86 -3.46 9.13 7.06
CA LYS A 86 -2.30 9.48 7.89
C LYS A 86 -1.00 9.32 7.12
N CYS A 87 -0.88 8.26 6.30
CA CYS A 87 0.27 8.05 5.41
C CYS A 87 0.47 9.24 4.47
N LEU A 88 -0.61 9.67 3.79
CA LEU A 88 -0.57 10.83 2.91
C LEU A 88 -0.14 12.10 3.65
N ARG A 89 -0.75 12.36 4.82
CA ARG A 89 -0.42 13.54 5.60
C ARG A 89 1.04 13.53 6.08
N ALA A 90 1.51 12.41 6.61
CA ALA A 90 2.88 12.24 7.05
C ALA A 90 3.90 12.50 5.92
N LEU A 91 3.62 11.96 4.73
CA LEU A 91 4.45 12.18 3.55
C LEU A 91 4.45 13.65 3.10
N GLN A 92 3.28 14.30 3.06
CA GLN A 92 3.16 15.72 2.73
C GLN A 92 3.92 16.61 3.72
N ASP A 93 3.77 16.35 5.02
CA ASP A 93 4.44 17.10 6.07
C ASP A 93 5.96 16.95 6.00
N GLN A 94 6.46 15.73 5.77
CA GLN A 94 7.87 15.48 5.59
C GLN A 94 8.41 16.13 4.31
N PHE A 95 7.69 16.03 3.19
CA PHE A 95 8.07 16.67 1.93
C PHE A 95 8.26 18.18 2.12
N VAL A 96 7.31 18.85 2.78
CA VAL A 96 7.42 20.28 3.12
C VAL A 96 8.57 20.56 4.08
N LYS A 97 8.74 19.74 5.13
CA LYS A 97 9.85 19.85 6.09
C LYS A 97 11.22 19.77 5.42
N PHE A 98 11.35 18.97 4.35
CA PHE A 98 12.57 18.86 3.55
C PHE A 98 12.71 19.92 2.46
N GLY A 99 11.86 20.95 2.45
CA GLY A 99 11.94 22.09 1.53
C GLY A 99 11.12 21.93 0.25
N GLY A 100 10.31 20.87 0.14
CA GLY A 100 9.33 20.73 -0.93
C GLY A 100 8.19 21.75 -0.79
N VAL A 101 7.56 22.10 -1.91
CA VAL A 101 6.43 23.03 -1.96
C VAL A 101 5.20 22.28 -2.47
N LEU A 102 4.11 22.34 -1.72
CA LEU A 102 2.82 21.77 -2.11
C LEU A 102 1.90 22.86 -2.63
N HIS A 103 1.36 22.63 -3.82
CA HIS A 103 0.43 23.52 -4.49
C HIS A 103 -0.96 22.87 -4.54
N ASP A 104 -1.74 23.04 -3.49
CA ASP A 104 -3.10 22.48 -3.41
C ASP A 104 -4.12 23.29 -4.23
N SER A 105 -5.18 22.60 -4.65
CA SER A 105 -6.26 23.18 -5.48
C SER A 105 -5.72 23.84 -6.77
N GLU A 106 -4.63 23.33 -7.31
CA GLU A 106 -3.96 23.84 -8.49
C GLU A 106 -3.95 22.78 -9.59
N LYS A 107 -4.88 22.92 -10.53
CA LYS A 107 -5.06 21.94 -11.61
C LYS A 107 -4.04 22.20 -12.70
N VAL A 108 -3.27 21.19 -13.06
CA VAL A 108 -2.44 21.19 -14.27
C VAL A 108 -3.36 21.20 -15.49
N LEU A 109 -3.16 22.18 -16.38
CA LEU A 109 -3.95 22.38 -17.60
C LEU A 109 -3.19 21.90 -18.84
N GLU A 110 -1.88 22.10 -18.87
CA GLU A 110 -1.05 21.80 -20.02
C GLU A 110 0.40 21.51 -19.59
N ILE A 111 1.03 20.52 -20.22
CA ILE A 111 2.44 20.18 -20.04
C ILE A 111 3.10 20.31 -21.40
N MET A 112 4.12 21.16 -21.49
CA MET A 112 4.93 21.36 -22.70
C MET A 112 6.31 20.73 -22.46
N PRO A 113 6.61 19.57 -23.07
CA PRO A 113 7.92 18.94 -22.96
C PRO A 113 8.99 19.73 -23.73
N GLY A 114 10.25 19.55 -23.32
CA GLY A 114 11.44 20.17 -23.91
C GLY A 114 12.63 20.02 -22.95
N ASP A 115 13.79 20.60 -23.30
CA ASP A 115 14.98 20.59 -22.42
C ASP A 115 14.68 21.13 -21.02
N ILE A 116 13.76 22.11 -20.95
CA ILE A 116 13.10 22.54 -19.73
C ILE A 116 11.60 22.34 -19.93
N VAL A 117 11.01 21.47 -19.11
CA VAL A 117 9.57 21.20 -19.12
C VAL A 117 8.83 22.42 -18.57
N LYS A 118 7.80 22.88 -19.28
CA LYS A 118 6.90 23.93 -18.79
C LYS A 118 5.56 23.32 -18.40
N VAL A 119 5.07 23.67 -17.21
CA VAL A 119 3.78 23.21 -16.69
C VAL A 119 2.89 24.42 -16.49
N LYS A 120 1.75 24.46 -17.19
CA LYS A 120 0.74 25.51 -17.01
C LYS A 120 -0.39 24.96 -16.16
N THR A 121 -0.80 25.74 -15.17
CA THR A 121 -1.90 25.42 -14.26
C THR A 121 -2.99 26.50 -14.36
N ASN A 122 -4.08 26.32 -13.62
CA ASN A 122 -5.10 27.36 -13.46
C ASN A 122 -4.66 28.54 -12.57
N LYS A 123 -3.49 28.47 -11.92
CA LYS A 123 -2.98 29.53 -11.02
C LYS A 123 -1.62 30.09 -11.45
N GLY A 124 -0.88 29.42 -12.33
CA GLY A 124 0.46 29.86 -12.73
C GLY A 124 1.15 29.01 -13.79
N CYS A 125 2.43 29.27 -13.98
CA CYS A 125 3.31 28.57 -14.92
C CYS A 125 4.63 28.22 -14.23
N TYR A 126 5.04 26.96 -14.29
CA TYR A 126 6.26 26.44 -13.70
C TYR A 126 7.23 25.93 -14.76
N ARG A 127 8.52 25.88 -14.40
CA ARG A 127 9.60 25.33 -15.23
C ARG A 127 10.40 24.34 -14.40
N THR A 128 10.70 23.18 -14.97
CA THR A 128 11.49 22.14 -14.30
C THR A 128 12.32 21.35 -15.31
N ASN A 129 13.45 20.79 -14.86
CA ASN A 129 14.27 19.88 -15.67
C ASN A 129 13.67 18.46 -15.74
N LYS A 130 12.89 18.07 -14.73
CA LYS A 130 12.28 16.74 -14.62
C LYS A 130 10.85 16.86 -14.10
N LEU A 131 9.96 16.06 -14.67
CA LEU A 131 8.56 15.99 -14.28
C LEU A 131 8.18 14.53 -14.02
N ILE A 132 7.52 14.28 -12.89
CA ILE A 132 6.93 12.97 -12.53
C ILE A 132 5.42 13.12 -12.64
N LEU A 133 4.77 12.21 -13.36
CA LEU A 133 3.32 12.18 -13.50
C LEU A 133 2.75 11.00 -12.73
N THR A 134 1.77 11.25 -11.87
CA THR A 134 1.03 10.25 -11.09
C THR A 134 -0.48 10.51 -11.24
N PRO A 135 -1.04 10.27 -12.45
CA PRO A 135 -2.44 10.58 -12.78
C PRO A 135 -3.46 9.67 -12.08
#